data_AF-A0A950BZN0-F1
#
_entry.id   AF-A0A950BZN0-F1
#
_cell.length_a   1.000
_cell.length_b   1.000
_cell.length_c   1.000
_cell.angle_alpha   90.00
_cell.angle_beta   90.00
_cell.angle_gamma   90.00
#
_symmetry.space_group_name_H-M   'P 1'
#
loop_
_entity.id
_entity.type
_entity.pdbx_description
1 polymer ?
#
loop_
_entity_poly.entity_id
_entity_poly.type
_entity_poly.pdbx_seq_one_letter_code
_entity_poly.pdbx_strand_id
1 'polypeptide(L)'
;MAQTSDFMAERIVSGAAADLVRMKRIGVTGASGFIGTALVEALLGRGDQVIAFSRGGNLPASLGRARIELLDVTSQGCVPALAAALEGLDAVVHLAGETVAGRWS
;
A
#
# COMPACT_ATOMS: atom_id res chain seq x y z
N MET A 1 21.09 -35.33 22.94
CA MET A 1 20.57 -35.28 21.55
C MET A 1 19.08 -34.89 21.61
N ALA A 2 18.80 -33.64 22.00
CA ALA A 2 17.43 -33.14 22.21
C ALA A 2 17.40 -31.60 22.13
N GLN A 3 17.87 -31.01 21.03
CA GLN A 3 17.98 -29.55 20.94
C GLN A 3 17.74 -28.99 19.52
N THR A 4 16.88 -29.65 18.75
CA THR A 4 16.55 -29.21 17.37
C THR A 4 15.06 -28.89 17.19
N SER A 5 14.20 -29.33 18.13
CA SER A 5 12.75 -29.13 18.06
C SER A 5 12.31 -27.73 18.52
N ASP A 6 12.93 -27.17 19.57
CA ASP A 6 12.51 -25.88 20.16
C ASP A 6 12.83 -24.67 19.27
N PHE A 7 13.92 -24.73 18.51
CA PHE A 7 14.41 -23.59 17.72
C PHE A 7 13.51 -23.26 16.51
N MET A 8 12.74 -24.25 16.01
CA MET A 8 11.81 -24.07 14.89
C MET A 8 10.44 -23.55 15.35
N ALA A 9 10.01 -23.89 16.56
CA ALA A 9 8.74 -23.42 17.12
C ALA A 9 8.82 -21.95 17.55
N GLU A 10 9.93 -21.51 18.17
CA GLU A 10 10.12 -20.12 18.60
C GLU A 10 10.14 -19.10 17.44
N ARG A 11 10.67 -19.49 16.27
CA ARG A 11 10.77 -18.62 15.09
C ARG A 11 9.43 -18.41 14.36
N ILE A 12 8.51 -19.37 14.45
CA ILE A 12 7.18 -19.26 13.83
C ILE A 12 6.27 -18.36 14.66
N VAL A 13 6.41 -18.37 16.00
CA VAL A 13 5.57 -17.56 16.90
C VAL A 13 6.08 -16.11 17.02
N SER A 14 7.40 -15.87 16.94
CA SER A 14 8.01 -14.55 17.09
C SER A 14 7.72 -13.58 15.91
N GLY A 15 7.69 -14.08 14.67
CA GLY A 15 7.41 -13.25 13.48
C GLY A 15 5.94 -12.86 13.34
N ALA A 16 5.03 -13.83 13.49
CA ALA A 16 3.60 -13.62 13.30
C ALA A 16 2.96 -12.75 14.40
N ALA A 17 3.43 -12.87 15.65
CA ALA A 17 2.93 -12.05 16.76
C ALA A 17 3.46 -10.61 16.72
N ALA A 18 4.70 -10.40 16.26
CA ALA A 18 5.27 -9.06 16.04
C ALA A 18 4.65 -8.35 14.83
N ASP A 19 4.23 -9.11 13.82
CA ASP A 19 3.43 -8.60 12.70
C ASP A 19 1.97 -8.31 13.10
N LEU A 20 1.46 -8.91 14.19
CA LEU A 20 0.10 -8.70 14.67
C LEU A 20 -0.14 -7.32 15.32
N VAL A 21 0.93 -6.57 15.63
CA VAL A 21 0.84 -5.24 16.27
C VAL A 21 1.84 -4.23 15.66
N ARG A 22 2.18 -4.36 14.37
CA ARG A 22 2.92 -3.30 13.67
C ARG A 22 2.03 -2.66 12.61
N MET A 23 1.54 -1.47 12.92
CA MET A 23 1.06 -0.50 11.93
C MET A 23 2.10 -0.39 10.81
N LYS A 24 1.70 -0.73 9.58
CA LYS A 24 2.58 -0.65 8.40
C LYS A 24 2.38 0.68 7.68
N ARG A 25 3.40 1.12 6.96
CA ARG A 25 3.36 2.26 6.02
C ARG A 25 3.22 1.71 4.60
N ILE A 26 2.07 1.94 3.97
CA ILE A 26 1.72 1.32 2.70
C ILE A 26 1.46 2.41 1.64
N GLY A 27 2.15 2.31 0.52
CA GLY A 27 1.88 3.12 -0.67
C GLY A 27 0.87 2.45 -1.59
N VAL A 28 -0.14 3.17 -2.08
CA VAL A 28 -1.16 2.63 -3.00
C VAL A 28 -1.25 3.51 -4.24
N THR A 29 -0.94 2.97 -5.42
CA THR A 29 -1.24 3.64 -6.70
C THR A 29 -2.64 3.25 -7.17
N GLY A 30 -3.31 4.13 -7.91
CA GLY A 30 -4.71 3.87 -8.29
C GLY A 30 -5.65 3.91 -7.08
N ALA A 31 -5.27 4.61 -6.01
CA ALA A 31 -5.97 4.66 -4.73
C ALA A 31 -7.40 5.24 -4.84
N SER A 32 -7.66 6.11 -5.81
CA SER A 32 -9.00 6.65 -6.09
C SER A 32 -9.85 5.77 -7.02
N GLY A 33 -9.33 4.63 -7.47
CA GLY A 33 -10.02 3.70 -8.36
C GLY A 33 -10.96 2.73 -7.62
N PHE A 34 -11.61 1.86 -8.39
CA PHE A 34 -12.59 0.89 -7.88
C PHE A 34 -12.03 0.00 -6.75
N ILE A 35 -10.94 -0.71 -6.99
CA ILE A 35 -10.29 -1.57 -5.99
C ILE A 35 -9.53 -0.72 -4.96
N GLY A 36 -8.85 0.34 -5.43
CA GLY A 36 -8.00 1.17 -4.59
C GLY A 36 -8.74 1.81 -3.42
N THR A 37 -9.96 2.29 -3.65
CA THR A 37 -10.77 2.95 -2.61
C THR A 37 -11.10 1.97 -1.47
N ALA A 38 -11.60 0.78 -1.81
CA ALA A 38 -11.92 -0.27 -0.84
C ALA A 38 -10.68 -0.77 -0.09
N LEU A 39 -9.55 -0.89 -0.80
CA LEU A 39 -8.28 -1.29 -0.18
C LEU A 39 -7.81 -0.24 0.84
N VAL A 40 -7.81 1.05 0.48
CA VAL A 40 -7.37 2.12 1.36
C VAL A 40 -8.24 2.18 2.62
N GLU A 41 -9.57 2.05 2.48
CA GLU A 41 -10.49 1.94 3.61
C GLU A 41 -10.14 0.79 4.55
N ALA A 42 -9.89 -0.40 4.00
CA ALA A 42 -9.54 -1.58 4.78
C ALA A 42 -8.19 -1.43 5.50
N LEU A 43 -7.17 -0.90 4.84
CA LEU A 43 -5.84 -0.65 5.44
C LEU A 43 -5.93 0.37 6.58
N LEU A 44 -6.61 1.49 6.35
CA LEU A 44 -6.85 2.50 7.38
C LEU A 44 -7.71 1.95 8.54
N GLY A 45 -8.66 1.07 8.25
CA GLY A 45 -9.49 0.38 9.26
C GLY A 45 -8.69 -0.61 10.11
N ARG A 46 -7.67 -1.26 9.52
CA ARG A 46 -6.72 -2.12 10.23
C ARG A 46 -5.74 -1.34 11.12
N GLY A 47 -5.59 -0.04 10.88
CA GLY A 47 -4.67 0.84 11.61
C GLY A 47 -3.34 1.08 10.89
N ASP A 48 -3.24 0.78 9.60
CA ASP A 48 -2.06 1.13 8.79
C ASP A 48 -2.03 2.61 8.42
N GLN A 49 -0.84 3.10 8.12
CA GLN A 49 -0.64 4.39 7.48
C GLN A 49 -0.62 4.21 5.98
N VAL A 50 -1.45 4.98 5.27
CA VAL A 50 -1.57 4.89 3.81
C VAL A 50 -1.08 6.17 3.16
N ILE A 51 -0.21 6.02 2.16
CA ILE A 51 0.09 7.05 1.15
C ILE A 51 -0.65 6.68 -0.13
N ALA A 52 -1.64 7.49 -0.50
CA ALA A 52 -2.44 7.31 -1.70
C ALA A 52 -1.87 8.15 -2.85
N PHE A 53 -1.30 7.47 -3.84
CA PHE A 53 -0.83 8.09 -5.08
C PHE A 53 -2.00 8.22 -6.07
N SER A 54 -2.28 9.45 -6.49
CA SER A 54 -3.36 9.75 -7.43
C SER A 54 -2.95 10.86 -8.40
N ARG A 55 -3.49 10.85 -9.62
CA ARG A 55 -3.31 11.93 -10.61
C ARG A 55 -4.11 13.20 -10.27
N GLY A 56 -4.87 13.19 -9.17
CA GLY A 56 -5.80 14.27 -8.79
C GLY A 56 -7.24 14.02 -9.26
N GLY A 57 -8.05 15.07 -9.27
CA GLY A 57 -9.48 15.00 -9.57
C GLY A 57 -10.35 14.83 -8.33
N ASN A 58 -11.58 14.33 -8.51
CA ASN A 58 -12.51 14.10 -7.40
C ASN A 58 -12.04 12.89 -6.58
N LEU A 59 -11.38 13.14 -5.46
CA LEU A 59 -10.91 12.09 -4.55
C LEU A 59 -12.08 11.59 -3.69
N PRO A 60 -12.29 10.27 -3.57
CA PRO A 60 -13.28 9.72 -2.65
C PRO A 60 -13.05 10.23 -1.22
N ALA A 61 -14.13 10.58 -0.51
CA ALA A 61 -14.06 11.05 0.87
C ALA A 61 -13.37 10.06 1.81
N SER A 62 -13.42 8.76 1.50
CA SER A 62 -12.77 7.71 2.26
C SER A 62 -11.24 7.75 2.22
N LEU A 63 -10.65 8.41 1.22
CA LEU A 63 -9.22 8.72 1.21
C LEU A 63 -8.85 9.84 2.18
N GLY A 64 -9.80 10.55 2.78
CA GLY A 64 -9.54 11.73 3.63
C GLY A 64 -8.69 11.46 4.88
N ARG A 65 -8.51 10.20 5.28
CA ARG A 65 -7.60 9.79 6.37
C ARG A 65 -6.21 9.35 5.88
N ALA A 66 -6.03 9.14 4.58
CA ALA A 66 -4.73 8.83 3.99
C ALA A 66 -3.94 10.11 3.69
N ARG A 67 -2.61 10.00 3.67
CA ARG A 67 -1.78 11.04 3.05
C ARG A 67 -1.96 10.95 1.54
N ILE A 68 -2.31 12.05 0.89
CA ILE A 68 -2.46 12.10 -0.57
C ILE A 68 -1.16 12.61 -1.18
N GLU A 69 -0.66 11.88 -2.17
CA GLU A 69 0.42 12.32 -3.05
C GLU A 69 -0.14 12.48 -4.47
N LEU A 70 -0.19 13.73 -4.95
CA LEU A 70 -0.63 14.04 -6.30
C LEU A 70 0.50 13.74 -7.28
N LEU A 71 0.51 12.53 -7.81
CA LEU A 71 1.58 12.00 -8.63
C LEU A 71 1.02 11.13 -9.75
N ASP A 72 1.42 11.45 -10.98
CA ASP A 72 1.13 10.64 -12.15
C ASP A 72 2.26 9.64 -12.40
N VAL A 73 2.01 8.39 -12.02
CA VAL A 73 2.97 7.28 -12.16
C VAL A 73 3.27 6.90 -13.61
N THR A 74 2.55 7.45 -14.59
CA THR A 74 2.84 7.28 -16.02
C THR A 74 3.87 8.29 -16.55
N SER A 75 4.11 9.38 -15.81
CA SER A 75 5.05 10.43 -16.20
C SER A 75 6.48 10.10 -15.77
N GLN A 76 7.44 10.13 -16.69
CA GLN A 76 8.87 10.00 -16.34
C GLN A 76 9.35 11.08 -15.36
N GLY A 77 8.76 12.28 -15.42
CA GLY A 77 9.06 13.37 -14.50
C GLY A 77 8.66 13.07 -13.05
N CYS A 78 7.82 12.06 -12.80
CA CYS A 78 7.41 11.67 -11.45
C CYS A 78 8.49 10.93 -10.68
N VAL A 79 9.49 10.33 -11.36
CA VAL A 79 10.41 9.35 -10.77
C VAL A 79 11.13 9.89 -9.52
N PRO A 80 11.68 11.12 -9.49
CA PRO A 80 12.32 11.64 -8.28
C PRO A 80 11.36 11.81 -7.10
N ALA A 81 10.15 12.33 -7.36
CA ALA A 81 9.14 12.53 -6.33
C ALA A 81 8.57 11.19 -5.83
N LEU A 82 8.36 10.24 -6.74
CA LEU A 82 7.92 8.88 -6.41
C LEU A 82 8.97 8.18 -5.54
N ALA A 83 10.25 8.23 -5.93
CA ALA A 83 11.33 7.64 -5.15
C ALA A 83 11.34 8.17 -3.72
N ALA A 84 11.27 9.49 -3.53
CA ALA A 84 11.22 10.10 -2.21
C ALA A 84 9.96 9.69 -1.41
N ALA A 85 8.81 9.56 -2.07
CA ALA A 85 7.57 9.15 -1.40
C ALA A 85 7.55 7.65 -1.04
N LEU A 86 8.34 6.82 -1.74
CA LEU A 86 8.49 5.40 -1.46
C LEU A 86 9.43 5.13 -0.26
N GLU A 87 10.23 6.10 0.16
CA GLU A 87 11.20 5.92 1.23
C GLU A 87 10.54 5.54 2.58
N GLY A 88 11.01 4.42 3.13
CA GLY A 88 10.55 3.85 4.40
C GLY A 88 9.14 3.27 4.37
N LEU A 89 8.52 3.11 3.20
CA LEU A 89 7.32 2.27 3.09
C LEU A 89 7.68 0.81 3.39
N ASP A 90 6.80 0.12 4.11
CA ASP A 90 6.91 -1.32 4.32
C ASP A 90 6.44 -2.09 3.08
N ALA A 91 5.50 -1.53 2.33
CA ALA A 91 4.93 -2.15 1.14
C ALA A 91 4.37 -1.13 0.14
N VAL A 92 4.25 -1.58 -1.11
CA VAL A 92 3.58 -0.85 -2.19
C VAL A 92 2.56 -1.78 -2.85
N VAL A 93 1.35 -1.28 -3.05
CA VAL A 93 0.30 -1.94 -3.84
C VAL A 93 0.05 -1.11 -5.08
N HIS A 94 0.36 -1.67 -6.25
CA HIS A 94 0.22 -0.97 -7.52
C HIS A 94 -1.09 -1.36 -8.21
N LEU A 95 -2.09 -0.47 -8.17
CA LEU A 95 -3.40 -0.67 -8.81
C LEU A 95 -3.69 0.39 -9.89
N ALA A 96 -2.74 1.31 -10.14
CA ALA A 96 -2.85 2.23 -11.26
C ALA A 96 -2.86 1.44 -12.58
N GLY A 97 -3.85 1.72 -13.42
CA GLY A 97 -4.03 1.07 -14.70
C GLY A 97 -5.29 1.56 -15.38
N GLU A 98 -5.47 1.17 -16.62
CA GLU A 98 -6.68 1.46 -17.40
C GLU A 98 -7.72 0.34 -17.23
N THR A 99 -8.99 0.69 -17.36
CA THR A 99 -10.05 -0.32 -17.26
C THR A 99 -9.99 -1.27 -18.45
N VAL A 100 -10.20 -2.56 -18.20
CA VAL A 100 -10.33 -3.57 -19.28
C VAL A 100 -11.65 -3.47 -20.05
N ALA A 101 -12.58 -2.61 -19.62
CA ALA A 101 -13.85 -2.36 -20.29
C ALA A 101 -13.72 -1.56 -21.61
N GLY A 102 -12.51 -1.12 -21.95
CA GLY A 102 -12.20 -0.49 -23.24
C GLY A 102 -11.90 -1.50 -24.36
N ARG A 103 -12.10 -1.07 -25.61
CA ARG A 103 -11.67 -1.84 -26.78
C ARG A 103 -10.16 -1.69 -26.95
N TRP A 104 -9.44 -2.79 -27.07
CA TRP A 104 -8.05 -2.76 -27.53
C TRP A 104 -8.09 -2.38 -29.02
N SER A 105 -7.58 -1.20 -29.37
CA SER A 105 -7.33 -0.80 -30.77
C SER A 105 -5.86 -0.92 -31.08
#